data_AF-A0A963K400-F1
#
_entry.id   AF-A0A963K400-F1
#
_cell.length_a   1.000
_cell.length_b   1.000
_cell.length_c   1.000
_cell.angle_alpha   90.00
_cell.angle_beta   90.00
_cell.angle_gamma   90.00
#
_symmetry.space_group_name_H-M   'P 1'
#
loop_
_entity.id
_entity.type
_entity.pdbx_description
1 polymer ?
#
loop_
_entity_poly.entity_id
_entity_poly.type
_entity_poly.pdbx_seq_one_letter_code
_entity_poly.pdbx_strand_id
1 'polypeptide(L)' 'TFTESTWAVVPANESVQKLMKTYVEYPPRKLQSETYAGPITLTQYQRFKYVRDALAKDGFNLSLPSGN' A
#
# COMPACT_ATOMS: atom_id res chain seq x y z
N THR A 1 -15.03 2.95 -40.63
CA THR A 1 -13.59 2.88 -40.97
C THR A 1 -12.90 2.09 -39.88
N PHE A 2 -12.45 0.88 -40.19
CA PHE A 2 -11.70 0.04 -39.26
C PHE A 2 -10.23 0.46 -39.36
N THR A 3 -9.70 1.07 -38.31
CA THR A 3 -8.26 1.37 -38.21
C THR A 3 -7.57 0.14 -37.63
N GLU A 4 -6.61 -0.42 -38.37
CA GLU A 4 -5.80 -1.54 -37.91
C GLU A 4 -4.89 -1.08 -36.75
N SER A 5 -5.36 -1.25 -35.52
CA SER A 5 -4.63 -0.91 -34.30
C SER A 5 -3.66 -2.01 -33.85
N THR A 6 -3.63 -3.15 -34.54
CA THR A 6 -2.81 -4.32 -34.18
C THR A 6 -1.32 -3.97 -34.07
N TRP A 7 -0.81 -3.12 -34.98
CA TRP A 7 0.59 -2.67 -34.94
C TRP A 7 0.87 -1.63 -33.84
N ALA A 8 -0.16 -0.99 -33.28
CA ALA A 8 -0.03 -0.05 -32.16
C ALA A 8 -0.04 -0.76 -30.79
N VAL A 9 -0.56 -1.99 -30.70
CA VAL A 9 -0.61 -2.77 -29.46
C VAL A 9 0.79 -3.19 -28.99
N VAL A 10 1.72 -3.47 -29.91
CA VAL A 10 3.10 -3.88 -29.58
C VAL A 10 3.87 -2.77 -28.84
N PRO A 11 4.01 -1.54 -29.39
CA PRO A 11 4.66 -0.45 -28.67
C PRO A 11 3.89 -0.02 -27.41
N ALA A 12 2.56 -0.17 -27.40
CA ALA A 12 1.76 0.08 -26.19
C ALA A 12 2.14 -0.90 -25.07
N ASN A 13 2.27 -2.19 -25.37
CA ASN A 13 2.64 -3.20 -24.38
C ASN A 13 4.06 -2.97 -23.81
N GLU A 14 5.02 -2.57 -24.67
CA GLU A 14 6.37 -2.20 -24.22
C GLU A 14 6.36 -1.00 -23.27
N SER A 15 5.54 0.02 -23.57
CA SER A 15 5.41 1.20 -22.70
C SER A 15 4.78 0.87 -21.34
N VAL A 16 3.77 -0.01 -21.30
CA VAL A 16 3.14 -0.47 -20.06
C VAL A 16 4.11 -1.30 -19.23
N GLN A 17 4.88 -2.18 -19.85
CA GLN A 17 5.93 -2.94 -19.16
C GLN A 17 7.01 -2.04 -18.58
N LYS A 18 7.42 -0.99 -19.32
CA LYS A 18 8.38 0.00 -18.84
C LYS A 18 7.87 0.73 -17.61
N LEU A 19 6.61 1.17 -17.62
CA LEU A 19 5.96 1.78 -16.46
C LEU A 19 5.89 0.81 -15.28
N MET A 20 5.52 -0.46 -15.50
CA MET A 20 5.48 -1.45 -14.44
C MET A 20 6.86 -1.69 -13.79
N LYS A 21 7.94 -1.68 -14.57
CA LYS A 21 9.31 -1.75 -14.05
C LYS A 21 9.69 -0.55 -13.18
N THR A 22 9.18 0.65 -13.48
CA THR A 22 9.47 1.84 -12.65
C THR A 22 8.94 1.73 -11.22
N TYR A 23 7.87 0.97 -10.97
CA TYR A 23 7.38 0.73 -9.60
C TYR A 23 8.31 -0.17 -8.78
N VAL A 24 9.15 -0.97 -9.43
CA VAL A 24 10.17 -1.81 -8.77
C VAL A 24 11.46 -1.02 -8.57
N GLU A 25 11.89 -0.27 -9.59
CA GLU A 25 13.12 0.55 -9.56
C GLU A 25 12.98 1.76 -8.62
N TYR A 26 11.80 2.38 -8.60
CA TYR A 26 11.45 3.51 -7.74
C TYR A 26 10.18 3.14 -6.95
N PRO A 27 10.30 2.46 -5.80
CA PRO A 27 9.15 2.08 -5.01
C PRO A 27 8.32 3.33 -4.67
N PRO A 28 6.98 3.25 -4.73
CA PRO A 28 6.11 4.37 -4.38
C PRO A 28 6.51 4.98 -3.04
N ARG A 29 6.57 6.31 -2.98
CA ARG A 29 6.92 7.04 -1.77
C ARG A 29 6.13 6.52 -0.57
N LYS A 30 6.80 6.40 0.58
CA LYS A 30 6.14 6.01 1.84
C LYS A 30 4.89 6.87 2.03
N LEU A 31 3.80 6.22 2.46
CA LEU A 31 2.54 6.88 2.80
C LEU A 31 2.86 8.02 3.78
N GLN A 32 2.54 9.25 3.38
CA GLN A 32 2.75 10.42 4.25
C GLN A 32 1.67 10.40 5.33
N SER A 33 2.02 10.85 6.53
CA SER A 33 1.40 10.56 7.83
C SER A 33 -0.07 10.95 8.03
N GLU A 34 -0.77 11.42 7.01
CA GLU A 34 -2.14 11.95 7.10
C GLU A 34 -3.13 11.26 6.15
N THR A 35 -2.75 10.11 5.57
CA THR A 35 -3.68 9.36 4.73
C THR A 35 -4.60 8.51 5.60
N TYR A 36 -5.91 8.78 5.54
CA TYR A 36 -6.93 7.94 6.17
C TYR A 36 -6.89 6.51 5.59
N ALA A 37 -6.49 5.54 6.42
CA ALA A 37 -6.32 4.15 6.01
C ALA A 37 -7.64 3.34 6.02
N GLY A 38 -8.78 3.96 6.30
CA GLY A 38 -10.07 3.29 6.42
C GLY A 38 -10.38 2.76 7.82
N PRO A 39 -11.60 2.23 8.03
CA PRO A 39 -11.98 1.60 9.29
C PRO A 39 -11.26 0.27 9.47
N ILE A 40 -10.69 0.05 10.66
CA ILE A 40 -10.09 -1.24 11.04
C ILE A 40 -11.19 -2.29 11.23
N THR A 41 -10.99 -3.50 10.68
CA THR A 41 -11.91 -4.62 10.93
C THR A 41 -11.77 -5.12 12.38
N LEU A 42 -12.84 -5.70 12.94
CA LEU A 42 -12.82 -6.22 14.31
C LEU A 42 -11.70 -7.24 14.55
N THR A 43 -11.46 -8.12 13.58
CA THR A 43 -10.38 -9.11 13.63
C THR A 43 -9.00 -8.46 13.69
N GLN A 44 -8.78 -7.38 12.93
CA GLN A 44 -7.52 -6.66 12.91
C GLN A 44 -7.29 -5.87 14.21
N TYR A 45 -8.35 -5.30 14.79
CA TYR A 45 -8.30 -4.69 16.12
C TYR A 45 -7.88 -5.70 17.20
N GLN A 46 -8.46 -6.91 17.20
CA GLN A 46 -8.11 -7.96 18.17
C GLN A 46 -6.64 -8.38 18.05
N ARG A 47 -6.13 -8.54 16.82
CA ARG A 47 -4.71 -8.84 16.57
C ARG A 47 -3.80 -7.73 17.08
N PHE A 48 -4.14 -6.48 16.78
CA PHE A 48 -3.37 -5.32 17.25
C PHE A 48 -3.38 -5.24 18.78
N LYS A 49 -4.54 -5.42 19.40
CA LYS A 49 -4.68 -5.43 20.86
C LYS A 49 -3.82 -6.52 21.50
N TYR A 50 -3.84 -7.74 20.94
CA TYR A 50 -3.01 -8.84 21.43
C TYR A 50 -1.51 -8.50 21.37
N VAL A 51 -1.04 -7.99 20.23
CA VAL A 51 0.38 -7.61 20.06
C VAL A 51 0.76 -6.46 21.00
N ARG A 52 -0.09 -5.45 21.12
CA ARG A 52 0.12 -4.32 22.05
C ARG A 52 0.19 -4.80 23.50
N ASP A 53 -0.73 -5.66 23.91
CA ASP A 53 -0.79 -6.19 25.27
C ASP A 53 0.42 -7.12 25.57
N ALA A 54 0.96 -7.81 24.56
CA ALA A 54 2.20 -8.58 24.68
C ALA A 54 3.43 -7.66 24.86
N LEU A 55 3.56 -6.62 24.03
CA LEU A 55 4.64 -5.64 24.12
C LEU A 55 4.61 -4.84 25.43
N ALA A 56 3.42 -4.52 25.94
CA ALA A 56 3.25 -3.83 27.21
C ALA A 56 3.78 -4.66 28.39
N LYS A 57 3.71 -6.00 28.34
CA LYS A 57 4.30 -6.88 29.37
C LYS A 57 5.82 -6.80 29.38
N ASP A 58 6.42 -6.61 28.21
CA ASP A 58 7.88 -6.45 28.06
C ASP A 58 8.35 -5.02 28.34
N GLY A 59 7.46 -4.15 28.83
CA GLY A 59 7.76 -2.76 29.19
C GLY A 59 7.71 -1.76 28.02
N PHE A 60 7.28 -2.19 26.82
CA PHE A 60 7.09 -1.29 25.67
C PHE A 60 5.71 -0.63 25.70
N ASN A 61 5.68 0.70 25.73
CA ASN A 61 4.43 1.46 25.76
C ASN A 61 4.12 2.05 24.37
N LEU A 62 3.21 1.41 23.64
CA LEU A 62 2.69 1.92 22.36
C LEU A 62 1.41 2.72 22.62
N SER A 63 1.47 4.04 22.46
CA SER A 63 0.27 4.87 22.43
C SER A 63 -0.63 4.45 21.26
N LEU A 64 -1.94 4.57 21.44
CA LEU A 64 -2.86 4.42 20.32
C LEU A 64 -2.46 5.46 19.26
N PRO A 65 -2.42 5.09 17.96
CA PRO A 65 -2.26 6.06 16.90
C PRO A 65 -3.53 6.93 16.87
N SER A 66 -3.55 7.99 17.66
CA SER A 66 -4.56 9.03 17.58
C SER A 66 -4.19 9.91 16.38
N GLY A 67 -5.00 9.86 15.32
CA GLY A 67 -4.97 10.89 14.30
C GLY A 67 -5.54 12.19 14.88
N ASN A 68 -4.82 13.29 14.68
CA ASN A 68 -5.45 14.62 14.62
C ASN A 68 -6.06 14.80 13.23
#